data_AF-A0A1Y1WP55-F1
#
_entry.id   AF-A0A1Y1WP55-F1
#
_cell.length_a   1.000
_cell.length_b   1.000
_cell.length_c   1.000
_cell.angle_alpha   90.00
_cell.angle_beta   90.00
_cell.angle_gamma   90.00
#
_symmetry.space_group_name_H-M   'P 1'
#
loop_
_entity.id
_entity.type
_entity.pdbx_description
1 polymer ?
#
loop_
_entity_poly.entity_id
_entity_poly.type
_entity_poly.pdbx_seq_one_letter_code
_entity_poly.pdbx_strand_id
1 'polypeptide(L)'
;MNKTFYLSENFSLDTKKRLLKIILNGKGKYKCYIPESYYELLNVFQSSSSLKGSLFKGLTFYIYNFDKVKKNRLEKIILIQQGSIYNPDTLFNANDELLIVTSFTKKFDPSIIGKFSIKTRVITNYWVEKCFLKKKIYDFDKYPMFIPCSLENGINGNYNIDNDNDNVNENKFQ
;
A
#
# COMPACT_ATOMS: atom_id res chain seq x y z
N MET A 1 -15.90 -19.02 2.70
CA MET A 1 -14.55 -18.46 2.94
C MET A 1 -14.43 -17.18 2.13
N ASN A 2 -14.19 -16.03 2.77
CA ASN A 2 -14.06 -14.75 2.07
C ASN A 2 -12.62 -14.62 1.53
N LYS A 3 -12.47 -14.31 0.23
CA LYS A 3 -11.16 -14.03 -0.38
C LYS A 3 -11.09 -12.55 -0.75
N THR A 4 -9.99 -11.89 -0.40
CA THR A 4 -9.72 -10.48 -0.69
C THR A 4 -8.62 -10.40 -1.73
N PHE A 5 -8.86 -9.64 -2.81
CA PHE A 5 -7.92 -9.45 -3.90
C PHE A 5 -7.43 -8.00 -3.94
N TYR A 6 -6.13 -7.82 -4.16
CA TYR A 6 -5.48 -6.52 -4.29
C TYR A 6 -4.87 -6.40 -5.68
N LEU A 7 -5.19 -5.32 -6.38
CA LEU A 7 -4.66 -5.05 -7.71
C LEU A 7 -3.38 -4.22 -7.58
N SER A 8 -2.33 -4.65 -8.28
CA SER A 8 -1.07 -3.90 -8.34
C SER A 8 -1.28 -2.48 -8.85
N GLU A 9 -0.54 -1.53 -8.27
CA GLU A 9 -0.53 -0.15 -8.73
C GLU A 9 -0.01 -0.01 -10.16
N ASN A 10 0.85 -0.94 -10.60
CA ASN A 10 1.46 -0.94 -11.94
C ASN A 10 0.47 -1.27 -13.06
N PHE A 11 -0.72 -1.78 -12.74
CA PHE A 11 -1.74 -1.98 -13.76
C PHE A 11 -2.31 -0.65 -14.24
N SER A 12 -2.46 -0.52 -15.56
CA SER A 12 -3.21 0.59 -16.17
C SER A 12 -4.64 0.62 -15.64
N LEU A 13 -5.28 1.78 -15.74
CA LEU A 13 -6.66 1.96 -15.28
C LEU A 13 -7.61 0.96 -15.96
N ASP A 14 -7.46 0.76 -17.26
CA ASP A 14 -8.30 -0.18 -18.01
C ASP A 14 -8.06 -1.62 -17.60
N THR A 15 -6.81 -2.00 -17.34
CA THR A 15 -6.47 -3.33 -16.80
C THR A 15 -7.10 -3.53 -15.42
N LYS A 16 -7.03 -2.53 -14.53
CA LYS A 16 -7.67 -2.59 -13.21
C LYS A 16 -9.19 -2.78 -13.32
N LYS A 17 -9.86 -2.04 -14.23
CA LYS A 17 -11.30 -2.18 -14.50
C LYS A 17 -11.65 -3.58 -15.03
N ARG A 18 -10.85 -4.13 -15.95
CA ARG A 18 -11.06 -5.48 -16.50
C ARG A 18 -10.90 -6.56 -15.42
N LEU A 19 -9.84 -6.48 -14.62
CA LEU A 19 -9.61 -7.42 -13.52
C LEU A 19 -10.70 -7.35 -12.46
N LEU A 20 -11.16 -6.14 -12.12
CA LEU A 20 -12.30 -5.95 -11.22
C LEU A 20 -13.56 -6.65 -11.76
N LYS A 21 -13.87 -6.47 -13.05
CA LYS A 21 -15.02 -7.13 -13.69
C LYS A 21 -14.91 -8.66 -13.62
N ILE A 22 -13.73 -9.22 -13.84
CA ILE A 22 -13.49 -10.66 -13.75
C ILE A 22 -13.70 -11.16 -12.30
N ILE A 23 -13.10 -10.46 -11.33
CA ILE A 23 -13.22 -10.81 -9.91
C ILE A 23 -14.68 -10.76 -9.46
N LEU A 24 -15.42 -9.70 -9.80
CA LEU A 24 -16.82 -9.54 -9.43
C LEU A 24 -17.75 -10.56 -10.12
N ASN A 25 -17.42 -10.99 -11.34
CA ASN A 25 -18.20 -11.98 -12.10
C ASN A 25 -17.95 -13.41 -11.63
N GLY A 26 -16.84 -13.69 -10.93
CA GLY A 26 -16.67 -14.98 -10.27
C GLY A 26 -17.71 -15.12 -9.16
N LYS A 27 -18.39 -16.27 -9.07
CA LYS A 27 -19.50 -16.56 -8.11
C LYS A 27 -19.11 -16.55 -6.61
N GLY A 28 -17.98 -15.95 -6.23
CA GLY A 28 -17.55 -15.81 -4.85
C GLY A 28 -17.88 -14.42 -4.28
N LYS A 29 -18.07 -14.34 -2.96
CA LYS A 29 -18.13 -13.06 -2.24
C LYS A 29 -16.72 -12.48 -2.16
N TYR A 30 -16.31 -11.76 -3.20
CA TYR A 30 -15.01 -11.12 -3.26
C TYR A 30 -15.09 -9.65 -2.85
N LYS A 31 -14.12 -9.21 -2.06
CA LYS A 31 -13.84 -7.79 -1.86
C LYS A 31 -12.61 -7.45 -2.69
N CYS A 32 -12.80 -6.72 -3.78
CA CYS A 32 -11.70 -6.15 -4.52
C CYS A 32 -11.37 -4.80 -3.90
N TYR A 33 -10.18 -4.66 -3.33
CA TYR A 33 -9.70 -3.39 -2.80
C TYR A 33 -8.90 -2.69 -3.90
N ILE A 34 -9.59 -1.94 -4.74
CA ILE A 34 -8.93 -0.79 -5.37
C ILE A 34 -8.72 0.18 -4.21
N PRO A 35 -7.52 0.75 -3.99
CA PRO A 35 -7.38 1.81 -3.00
C PRO A 35 -8.30 2.96 -3.41
N GLU A 36 -9.53 2.96 -2.89
CA GLU A 36 -10.51 4.05 -3.01
C GLU A 36 -9.86 5.38 -2.58
N SER A 37 -8.80 5.29 -1.77
CA SER A 37 -7.93 6.39 -1.39
C SER A 37 -7.39 7.19 -2.56
N TYR A 38 -7.11 6.61 -3.74
CA TYR A 38 -6.53 7.41 -4.82
C TYR A 38 -7.48 8.50 -5.34
N TYR A 39 -8.75 8.13 -5.57
CA TYR A 39 -9.76 9.04 -6.11
C TYR A 39 -10.42 9.89 -5.01
N GLU A 40 -10.66 9.32 -3.83
CA GLU A 40 -11.22 10.05 -2.70
C GLU A 40 -10.27 11.15 -2.21
N LEU A 41 -8.96 10.90 -2.16
CA LEU A 41 -7.99 11.92 -1.72
C LEU A 41 -7.94 13.12 -2.67
N LEU A 42 -7.99 12.89 -3.99
CA LEU A 42 -7.98 13.99 -4.97
C LEU A 42 -9.20 14.91 -4.79
N ASN A 43 -10.38 14.33 -4.59
CA ASN A 43 -11.61 15.09 -4.36
C ASN A 43 -11.59 15.81 -2.99
N VAL A 44 -11.06 15.17 -1.95
CA VAL A 44 -10.95 15.75 -0.60
C VAL A 44 -10.03 16.97 -0.58
N PHE A 45 -8.95 16.97 -1.36
CA PHE A 45 -8.04 18.12 -1.49
C PHE A 45 -8.65 19.33 -2.20
N GLN A 46 -9.64 19.12 -3.08
CA GLN A 46 -10.28 20.19 -3.83
C GLN A 46 -11.44 20.87 -3.07
N SER A 47 -11.99 20.23 -2.03
CA SER A 47 -13.35 20.53 -1.57
C SER A 47 -13.52 21.08 -0.15
N SER A 48 -12.49 21.35 0.66
CA SER A 48 -12.80 21.75 2.05
C SER A 48 -11.81 22.63 2.82
N SER A 49 -12.40 23.63 3.46
CA SER A 49 -11.88 24.43 4.57
C SER A 49 -11.70 23.63 5.87
N SER A 50 -12.21 22.39 5.96
CA SER A 50 -12.14 21.50 7.13
C SER A 50 -10.98 20.48 7.09
N LEU A 51 -10.03 20.64 6.17
CA LEU A 51 -8.90 19.71 6.03
C LEU A 51 -7.92 19.74 7.21
N LYS A 52 -7.83 20.86 7.92
CA LYS A 52 -6.90 21.03 9.04
C LYS A 52 -7.34 20.17 10.23
N GLY A 53 -6.39 19.46 10.83
CA GLY A 53 -6.63 18.66 12.02
C GLY A 53 -5.33 18.41 12.78
N SER A 54 -5.41 17.65 13.87
CA SER A 54 -4.26 17.28 14.69
C SER A 54 -4.06 15.76 14.75
N LEU A 55 -4.53 15.05 13.72
CA LEU A 55 -4.57 13.59 13.73
C LEU A 55 -3.19 12.97 13.93
N PHE A 56 -2.15 13.59 13.37
CA PHE A 56 -0.77 13.10 13.45
C PHE A 56 0.11 13.94 14.38
N LYS A 57 -0.50 14.74 15.26
CA LYS A 57 0.26 15.57 16.21
C LYS A 57 1.16 14.69 17.08
N GLY A 58 2.45 15.03 17.12
CA GLY A 58 3.46 14.28 17.88
C GLY A 58 4.03 13.05 17.16
N LEU A 59 3.61 12.78 15.92
CA LEU A 59 4.18 11.71 15.11
C LEU A 59 5.15 12.29 14.08
N THR A 60 6.28 11.62 13.90
CA THR A 60 7.28 11.98 12.87
C THR A 60 7.37 10.89 11.82
N PHE A 61 7.41 11.28 10.55
CA PHE A 61 7.34 10.38 9.41
C PHE A 61 8.56 10.48 8.51
N TYR A 62 9.04 9.33 8.03
CA TYR A 62 10.01 9.25 6.94
C TYR A 62 9.38 8.55 5.74
N ILE A 63 9.24 9.26 4.62
CA ILE A 63 8.57 8.73 3.42
C ILE A 63 9.61 8.08 2.51
N TYR A 64 9.51 6.76 2.38
CA TYR A 64 10.53 5.91 1.74
C TYR A 64 10.06 5.32 0.40
N ASN A 65 10.91 5.45 -0.62
CA ASN A 65 10.80 4.78 -1.93
C ASN A 65 9.49 5.07 -2.73
N PHE A 66 9.04 6.32 -2.66
CA PHE A 66 7.95 6.85 -3.49
C PHE A 66 8.48 7.73 -4.62
N ASP A 67 7.73 7.76 -5.74
CA ASP A 67 7.91 8.78 -6.75
C ASP A 67 7.58 10.17 -6.17
N LYS A 68 8.09 11.22 -6.83
CA LYS A 68 7.95 12.61 -6.36
C LYS A 68 6.49 13.02 -6.15
N VAL A 69 5.58 12.60 -7.03
CA VAL A 69 4.16 13.01 -6.95
C VAL A 69 3.51 12.38 -5.72
N LYS A 70 3.68 11.08 -5.51
CA LYS A 70 3.10 10.37 -4.37
C LYS A 70 3.75 10.79 -3.05
N LYS A 71 5.07 11.04 -3.04
CA LYS A 71 5.79 11.59 -1.88
C LYS A 71 5.19 12.93 -1.46
N ASN A 72 5.12 13.91 -2.37
CA ASN A 72 4.58 15.24 -2.08
C ASN A 72 3.14 15.18 -1.57
N ARG A 73 2.33 14.26 -2.10
CA ARG A 73 0.96 14.05 -1.62
C ARG A 73 0.93 13.58 -0.17
N LEU A 74 1.73 12.57 0.19
CA LEU A 74 1.79 12.06 1.56
C LEU A 74 2.31 13.13 2.53
N GLU A 75 3.35 13.88 2.15
CA GLU A 75 3.86 15.00 2.94
C GLU A 75 2.75 16.02 3.23
N LYS A 76 1.99 16.41 2.20
CA LYS A 76 0.88 17.34 2.37
C LYS A 76 -0.19 16.82 3.32
N ILE A 77 -0.56 15.53 3.22
CA ILE A 77 -1.52 14.90 4.14
C ILE A 77 -1.00 14.97 5.58
N ILE A 78 0.26 14.59 5.79
CA ILE A 78 0.90 14.53 7.10
C ILE A 78 0.95 15.91 7.75
N LEU A 79 1.46 16.91 7.02
CA LEU A 79 1.64 18.27 7.50
C LEU A 79 0.30 18.97 7.82
N ILE A 80 -0.73 18.77 6.98
CA ILE A 80 -2.08 19.32 7.22
C ILE A 80 -2.71 18.77 8.51
N GLN A 81 -2.28 17.58 8.95
CA GLN A 81 -2.72 16.92 10.16
C GLN A 81 -1.74 17.06 11.33
N GLN A 82 -0.87 18.07 11.28
CA GLN A 82 0.13 18.41 12.32
C GLN A 82 1.16 17.31 12.61
N GLY A 83 1.37 16.37 11.68
CA GLY A 83 2.54 15.48 11.74
C GLY A 83 3.79 16.17 11.22
N SER A 84 4.95 15.63 11.58
CA SER A 84 6.26 16.14 11.15
C SER A 84 6.90 15.21 10.11
N ILE A 85 7.69 15.78 9.21
CA ILE A 85 8.55 15.01 8.30
C ILE A 85 9.96 14.96 8.90
N TYR A 86 10.53 13.77 8.95
CA TYR A 86 11.88 13.54 9.44
C TYR A 86 12.90 14.33 8.62
N ASN A 87 13.69 15.14 9.32
CA ASN A 87 14.90 15.75 8.81
C ASN A 87 16.10 15.21 9.63
N PRO A 88 17.17 14.68 9.00
CA PRO A 88 18.37 14.23 9.69
C PRO A 88 18.98 15.24 10.67
N ASP A 89 18.78 16.54 10.41
CA ASP A 89 19.32 17.62 11.24
C ASP A 89 18.46 17.92 12.49
N THR A 90 17.30 17.26 12.63
CA THR A 90 16.40 17.48 13.78
C THR A 90 16.82 16.65 14.97
N LEU A 91 16.90 17.26 16.15
CA LEU A 91 17.11 16.56 17.41
C LEU A 91 15.85 15.77 17.78
N PHE A 92 16.01 14.47 18.04
CA PHE A 92 14.96 13.59 18.54
C PHE A 92 15.16 13.29 20.02
N ASN A 93 14.06 13.21 20.75
CA ASN A 93 14.11 12.70 22.11
C ASN A 93 14.20 11.17 22.09
N ALA A 94 14.78 10.58 23.13
CA ALA A 94 14.92 9.13 23.26
C ALA A 94 13.59 8.36 23.22
N ASN A 95 12.48 9.04 23.54
CA ASN A 95 11.13 8.45 23.55
C ASN A 95 10.35 8.64 22.24
N ASP A 96 10.89 9.40 21.28
CA ASP A 96 10.20 9.66 20.02
C ASP A 96 10.25 8.42 19.14
N GLU A 97 9.15 8.15 18.44
CA GLU A 97 9.05 7.03 17.48
C GLU A 97 8.98 7.58 16.05
N LEU A 98 9.85 7.07 15.18
CA LEU A 98 9.88 7.42 13.76
C LEU A 98 9.05 6.42 12.96
N LEU A 99 8.07 6.92 12.20
CA LEU A 99 7.23 6.11 11.31
C LEU A 99 7.77 6.13 9.88
N ILE A 100 8.37 5.02 9.44
CA ILE A 100 8.83 4.84 8.07
C ILE A 100 7.62 4.43 7.22
N VAL A 101 7.18 5.33 6.34
CA VAL A 101 6.08 5.09 5.40
C VAL A 101 6.66 4.48 4.13
N THR A 102 6.21 3.29 3.76
CA THR A 102 6.60 2.62 2.50
C THR A 102 5.38 2.22 1.68
N SER A 103 5.59 1.87 0.40
CA SER A 103 4.49 1.50 -0.48
C SER A 103 3.93 0.15 -0.09
N PHE A 104 2.60 0.05 0.02
CA PHE A 104 1.92 -1.24 0.18
C PHE A 104 2.24 -2.23 -0.97
N THR A 105 2.59 -1.71 -2.15
CA THR A 105 2.78 -2.50 -3.39
C THR A 105 4.23 -2.80 -3.75
N LYS A 106 5.21 -2.19 -3.06
CA LYS A 106 6.63 -2.35 -3.39
C LYS A 106 7.32 -3.17 -2.32
N LYS A 107 8.38 -3.88 -2.71
CA LYS A 107 9.27 -4.53 -1.75
C LYS A 107 9.89 -3.46 -0.85
N PHE A 108 9.80 -3.68 0.45
CA PHE A 108 10.48 -2.88 1.46
C PHE A 108 11.89 -3.44 1.68
N ASP A 109 12.88 -2.55 1.79
CA ASP A 109 14.25 -2.89 2.14
C ASP A 109 14.45 -2.62 3.64
N PRO A 110 14.56 -3.66 4.49
CA PRO A 110 14.70 -3.50 5.93
C PRO A 110 16.02 -2.85 6.34
N SER A 111 17.05 -2.85 5.48
CA SER A 111 18.36 -2.27 5.81
C SER A 111 18.29 -0.77 6.09
N ILE A 112 17.24 -0.09 5.62
CA ILE A 112 17.01 1.33 5.89
C ILE A 112 16.79 1.61 7.39
N ILE A 113 16.24 0.65 8.15
CA ILE A 113 15.94 0.81 9.57
C ILE A 113 17.23 1.05 10.37
N GLY A 114 18.29 0.31 10.06
CA GLY A 114 19.58 0.42 10.74
C GLY A 114 20.29 1.77 10.52
N LYS A 115 19.78 2.64 9.65
CA LYS A 115 20.33 3.99 9.43
C LYS A 115 19.82 5.01 10.46
N PHE A 116 18.81 4.66 11.25
CA PHE A 116 18.21 5.55 12.23
C PHE A 116 18.62 5.14 13.64
N SER A 117 19.11 6.09 14.43
CA SER A 117 19.45 5.89 15.85
C SER A 117 18.23 6.02 16.77
N ILE A 118 17.03 6.06 16.20
CA ILE A 118 15.76 6.33 16.89
C ILE A 118 14.89 5.08 16.75
N LYS A 119 14.02 4.83 17.73
CA LYS A 119 13.03 3.76 17.62
C LYS A 119 12.18 3.96 16.37
N THR A 120 12.28 3.04 15.40
CA THR A 120 11.53 3.12 14.15
C THR A 120 10.43 2.07 14.06
N ARG A 121 9.31 2.42 13.45
CA ARG A 121 8.29 1.47 13.01
C ARG A 121 8.00 1.66 11.53
N VAL A 122 7.85 0.56 10.81
CA VAL A 122 7.56 0.59 9.38
C VAL A 122 6.08 0.39 9.14
N ILE A 123 5.49 1.28 8.35
CA ILE A 123 4.06 1.29 8.03
C ILE A 123 3.85 1.48 6.54
N THR A 124 2.73 1.00 6.03
CA THR A 124 2.36 1.22 4.61
C THR A 124 1.69 2.58 4.43
N ASN A 125 1.81 3.19 3.24
CA ASN A 125 1.08 4.42 2.90
C ASN A 125 -0.44 4.28 3.07
N TYR A 126 -0.96 3.06 2.95
CA TYR A 126 -2.37 2.78 3.16
C TYR A 126 -2.84 3.17 4.58
N TRP A 127 -2.00 3.01 5.61
CA TRP A 127 -2.34 3.47 6.95
C TRP A 127 -2.56 4.98 7.00
N VAL A 128 -1.62 5.77 6.46
CA VAL A 128 -1.69 7.24 6.46
C VAL A 128 -2.96 7.71 5.75
N GLU A 129 -3.22 7.15 4.58
CA GLU A 129 -4.38 7.48 3.76
C GLU A 129 -5.68 7.09 4.46
N LYS A 130 -5.75 5.90 5.09
CA LYS A 130 -6.93 5.44 5.82
C LYS A 130 -7.21 6.29 7.04
N CYS A 131 -6.17 6.65 7.80
CA CYS A 131 -6.27 7.55 8.94
C CYS A 131 -6.85 8.89 8.53
N PHE A 132 -6.33 9.47 7.44
CA PHE A 132 -6.79 10.75 6.93
C PHE A 132 -8.24 10.71 6.44
N LEU A 133 -8.62 9.69 5.66
CA LEU A 133 -9.97 9.54 5.10
C LEU A 133 -11.03 9.31 6.19
N LYS A 134 -10.68 8.53 7.22
CA LYS A 134 -11.61 8.20 8.32
C LYS A 134 -11.44 9.11 9.55
N LYS A 135 -10.56 10.10 9.47
CA LYS A 135 -10.24 11.06 10.55
C LYS A 135 -9.99 10.37 11.90
N LYS A 136 -9.28 9.23 11.88
CA LYS A 136 -9.08 8.36 13.05
C LYS A 136 -7.71 7.69 12.97
N ILE A 137 -6.99 7.64 14.09
CA ILE A 137 -5.76 6.84 14.22
C ILE A 137 -6.13 5.38 14.44
N TYR A 138 -5.56 4.52 13.60
CA TYR A 138 -5.71 3.07 13.74
C TYR A 138 -4.47 2.47 14.37
N ASP A 139 -4.69 1.47 15.21
CA ASP A 139 -3.66 0.60 15.74
C ASP A 139 -3.04 -0.24 14.61
N PHE A 140 -1.74 -0.11 14.41
CA PHE A 140 -1.02 -0.78 13.32
C PHE A 140 -1.05 -2.31 13.47
N ASP A 141 -0.97 -2.79 14.70
CA ASP A 141 -0.78 -4.20 15.02
C ASP A 141 -2.08 -5.01 14.82
N LYS A 142 -3.22 -4.32 14.74
CA LYS A 142 -4.54 -4.93 14.51
C LYS A 142 -4.89 -5.17 13.05
N TYR A 143 -4.14 -4.58 12.11
CA TYR A 143 -4.46 -4.69 10.69
C TYR A 143 -3.20 -5.02 9.89
N PRO A 144 -3.05 -6.28 9.43
CA PRO A 144 -1.87 -6.72 8.68
C PRO A 144 -1.51 -5.84 7.48
N MET A 145 -2.50 -5.20 6.85
CA MET A 145 -2.28 -4.29 5.70
C MET A 145 -1.46 -3.03 6.04
N PHE A 146 -1.36 -2.67 7.32
CA PHE A 146 -0.58 -1.51 7.75
C PHE A 146 0.90 -1.84 7.88
N ILE A 147 1.26 -3.12 7.90
CA ILE A 147 2.63 -3.60 8.00
C ILE A 147 3.07 -4.05 6.59
N PRO A 148 4.23 -3.61 6.09
CA PRO A 148 4.72 -4.06 4.79
C PRO A 148 5.01 -5.55 4.79
N CYS A 149 4.67 -6.25 3.71
CA CYS A 149 5.02 -7.66 3.57
C CYS A 149 6.53 -7.82 3.36
N SER A 150 7.20 -8.57 4.24
CA SER A 150 8.52 -9.13 4.00
C SER A 150 8.39 -10.39 3.13
N LEU A 151 8.29 -10.21 1.81
CA LEU A 151 8.46 -11.35 0.90
C LEU A 151 9.95 -11.71 0.87
N GLU A 152 10.36 -12.56 1.81
CA GLU A 152 11.74 -13.08 1.90
C GLU A 152 12.06 -14.04 0.74
N ASN A 153 11.04 -14.69 0.18
CA ASN A 153 11.19 -15.59 -0.96
C ASN A 153 10.46 -15.02 -2.17
N GLY A 154 11.21 -14.50 -3.15
CA GLY A 154 10.68 -14.41 -4.50
C GLY A 154 10.24 -15.80 -4.90
N ILE A 155 8.98 -15.98 -5.29
CA ILE A 155 8.51 -17.24 -5.84
C ILE A 155 9.28 -17.40 -7.16
N ASN A 156 10.41 -18.12 -7.14
CA ASN A 156 11.07 -18.62 -8.34
C ASN A 156 10.15 -19.68 -8.92
N GLY A 157 9.10 -19.21 -9.61
CA GLY A 157 8.19 -20.06 -10.35
C GLY A 157 8.91 -20.61 -11.57
N ASN A 158 9.71 -21.66 -11.38
CA ASN A 158 9.97 -22.61 -12.45
C ASN A 158 8.65 -23.35 -12.68
N TYR A 159 7.77 -22.76 -13.49
CA TYR A 159 6.66 -23.49 -14.08
C TYR A 159 7.28 -24.49 -15.05
N ASN A 160 7.48 -25.73 -14.60
CA ASN A 160 7.56 -26.84 -15.52
C ASN A 160 6.21 -26.89 -16.23
N ILE A 161 6.20 -26.42 -17.48
CA ILE A 161 5.10 -26.67 -18.39
C ILE A 161 5.20 -28.15 -18.70
N ASP A 162 4.46 -28.97 -17.96
CA ASP A 162 4.18 -30.33 -18.38
C ASP A 162 3.37 -30.21 -19.67
N ASN A 163 4.05 -30.40 -20.80
CA ASN A 163 3.44 -30.54 -22.11
C ASN A 163 2.67 -31.87 -22.11
N ASP A 164 1.43 -31.86 -21.63
CA ASP A 164 0.46 -32.89 -21.95
C ASP A 164 0.13 -32.77 -23.44
N ASN A 165 0.93 -33.47 -24.25
CA ASN A 165 0.62 -33.77 -25.65
C ASN A 165 -0.57 -34.74 -25.67
N ASP A 166 -1.78 -34.18 -25.63
CA ASP A 166 -2.97 -34.92 -26.05
C ASP A 166 -2.92 -35.14 -27.56
N ASN A 167 -2.37 -36.29 -27.95
CA ASN A 167 -2.48 -36.86 -29.29
C ASN A 167 -3.95 -37.16 -29.61
N VAL A 168 -4.60 -36.24 -30.33
CA VAL A 168 -5.88 -36.51 -30.98
C VAL A 168 -5.62 -37.35 -32.24
N ASN A 169 -5.80 -38.66 -32.10
CA ASN A 169 -5.94 -39.59 -33.23
C ASN A 169 -7.35 -39.42 -33.83
N GLU A 170 -7.47 -38.65 -34.91
CA GLU A 170 -8.65 -38.70 -35.78
C GLU A 170 -8.51 -39.87 -36.76
N ASN A 171 -9.28 -40.93 -36.49
CA ASN A 171 -9.46 -42.06 -37.38
C ASN A 171 -10.24 -41.66 -38.64
N LYS A 172 -9.70 -42.08 -39.78
CA LYS A 172 -10.33 -42.12 -41.11
C LYS A 172 -11.61 -42.94 -41.07
N PHE A 173 -12.68 -42.42 -41.67
CA PHE A 173 -13.75 -43.24 -42.26
C PHE A 173 -13.68 -43.09 -43.78
N GLN A 174 -13.59 -44.24 -44.45
CA GLN A 174 -13.89 -44.45 -45.87
C GLN A 174 -15.40 -44.45 -46.10
#